data_AF-A0A0G1TYS9-F1
#
_entry.id   AF-A0A0G1TYS9-F1
#
_cell.length_a   1.000
_cell.length_b   1.000
_cell.length_c   1.000
_cell.angle_alpha   90.00
_cell.angle_beta   90.00
_cell.angle_gamma   90.00
#
_symmetry.space_group_name_H-M   'P 1'
#
loop_
_entity.id
_entity.type
_entity.pdbx_description
1 polymer ?
#
loop_
_entity_poly.entity_id
_entity_poly.type
_entity_poly.pdbx_seq_one_letter_code
_entity_poly.pdbx_strand_id
1 'polypeptide(L)'
;MNLTNHLLRQRSWSLKTFGPFGPDRNSGILKHLEKEIEEVRKCPSDITEWMDIVILAFHGAMNAGYSPAGIAAALETKQLKNEARVWPDYRTVPAGEPIEHVRG
;
A
#
# COMPACT_ATOMS: atom_id res chain seq x y z
N MET A 1 -12.40 -0.16 12.64
CA MET A 1 -11.19 0.66 12.88
C MET A 1 -11.34 1.97 12.11
N ASN A 2 -11.00 3.12 12.69
CA ASN A 2 -10.87 4.36 11.92
C ASN A 2 -9.45 4.41 11.33
N LEU A 3 -9.33 4.44 9.99
CA LEU A 3 -8.04 4.36 9.31
C LEU A 3 -7.12 5.53 9.68
N THR A 4 -7.66 6.76 9.72
CA THR A 4 -6.88 7.94 10.13
C THR A 4 -6.29 7.79 11.52
N ASN A 5 -7.07 7.31 12.49
CA ASN A 5 -6.58 7.06 13.86
C ASN A 5 -5.52 5.94 13.90
N HIS A 6 -5.70 4.90 13.08
CA HIS A 6 -4.70 3.85 12.95
C HIS A 6 -3.37 4.40 12.40
N LEU A 7 -3.43 5.19 11.32
CA LEU A 7 -2.27 5.81 10.69
C LEU A 7 -1.58 6.82 11.60
N LEU A 8 -2.33 7.56 12.42
CA LEU A 8 -1.75 8.43 13.46
C LEU A 8 -0.93 7.61 14.46
N ARG A 9 -1.48 6.51 14.97
CA ARG A 9 -0.78 5.61 15.89
C ARG A 9 0.45 4.97 15.22
N GLN A 10 0.32 4.53 13.97
CA GLN A 10 1.42 4.01 13.18
C GLN A 10 2.53 5.05 13.04
N ARG A 11 2.20 6.29 12.65
CA ARG A 11 3.16 7.40 12.50
C ARG A 11 3.94 7.64 13.78
N SER A 12 3.25 7.74 14.92
CA SER A 12 3.86 7.95 16.23
C SER A 12 4.81 6.81 16.60
N TRP A 13 4.41 5.57 16.37
CA TRP A 13 5.26 4.42 16.60
C TRP A 13 6.47 4.40 15.67
N SER A 14 6.29 4.63 14.36
CA SER A 14 7.38 4.66 13.37
C SER A 14 8.42 5.75 13.68
N LEU A 15 7.99 6.95 14.09
CA LEU A 15 8.90 8.03 14.50
C LEU A 15 9.74 7.62 15.71
N LYS A 16 9.13 6.95 16.69
CA LYS A 16 9.82 6.48 17.90
C LYS A 16 10.80 5.35 17.60
N THR A 17 10.42 4.41 16.73
CA THR A 17 11.21 3.20 16.47
C THR A 17 12.31 3.43 15.44
N PHE A 18 12.02 4.21 14.40
CA PHE A 18 12.90 4.32 13.24
C PHE A 18 13.41 5.73 12.95
N GLY A 19 13.06 6.69 13.81
CA GLY A 19 13.46 8.08 13.68
C GLY A 19 12.63 8.88 12.66
N PRO A 20 13.05 10.12 12.38
CA PRO A 20 12.33 11.05 11.52
C PRO A 20 12.10 10.52 10.09
N PHE A 21 11.03 10.98 9.46
CA PHE A 21 10.80 10.79 8.02
C PHE A 21 11.72 11.69 7.20
N GLY A 22 12.11 11.25 6.00
CA GLY A 22 12.98 12.02 5.11
C GLY A 22 13.31 11.31 3.78
N PRO A 23 13.84 12.05 2.78
CA PRO A 23 14.04 11.55 1.42
C PRO A 23 14.92 10.29 1.35
N ASP A 24 15.90 10.17 2.24
CA ASP A 24 16.86 9.06 2.24
C ASP A 24 16.24 7.71 2.63
N ARG A 25 15.04 7.71 3.24
CA ARG A 25 14.40 6.47 3.73
C ARG A 25 13.64 5.71 2.66
N ASN A 26 13.35 6.34 1.52
CA ASN A 26 12.59 5.71 0.43
C ASN A 26 13.28 4.43 -0.06
N SER A 27 14.61 4.46 -0.19
CA SER A 27 15.39 3.31 -0.67
C SER A 27 15.24 2.08 0.25
N GLY A 28 15.22 2.29 1.56
CA GLY A 28 15.02 1.22 2.54
C GLY A 28 13.59 0.66 2.52
N ILE A 29 12.59 1.53 2.40
CA ILE A 29 11.18 1.11 2.33
C ILE A 29 10.92 0.28 1.08
N LEU A 30 11.44 0.68 -0.08
CA LEU A 30 11.27 -0.06 -1.34
C LEU A 30 11.95 -1.43 -1.30
N LYS A 31 13.18 -1.50 -0.79
CA LYS A 31 13.86 -2.79 -0.57
C LYS A 31 13.10 -3.71 0.38
N HIS A 32 12.46 -3.15 1.40
CA HIS A 32 11.65 -3.93 2.32
C HIS A 32 10.38 -4.44 1.62
N LEU A 33 9.68 -3.59 0.86
CA LEU A 33 8.52 -4.01 0.06
C LEU A 33 8.85 -5.17 -0.89
N GLU A 34 10.03 -5.15 -1.53
CA GLU A 34 10.49 -6.26 -2.38
C GLU A 34 10.65 -7.57 -1.59
N LYS A 35 11.14 -7.49 -0.35
CA LYS A 35 11.24 -8.65 0.55
C LYS A 35 9.85 -9.19 0.93
N GLU A 36 8.94 -8.34 1.36
CA GLU A 36 7.59 -8.78 1.79
C GLU A 36 6.77 -9.34 0.62
N ILE A 37 6.96 -8.83 -0.61
CA ILE A 37 6.37 -9.43 -1.81
C ILE A 37 6.86 -10.88 -2.01
N GLU A 38 8.13 -11.16 -1.72
CA GLU A 38 8.67 -12.52 -1.79
C GLU A 38 8.10 -13.43 -0.70
N GLU A 39 7.77 -12.89 0.47
CA GLU A 39 7.13 -13.66 1.55
C GLU A 39 5.66 -13.98 1.20
N VAL A 40 4.92 -13.02 0.62
CA VAL A 40 3.59 -13.27 0.03
C VAL A 40 3.63 -14.35 -1.06
N ARG A 41 4.67 -14.37 -1.92
CA ARG A 41 4.80 -15.43 -2.94
C ARG A 41 4.93 -16.82 -2.34
N LYS A 42 5.58 -16.96 -1.17
CA LYS A 42 5.76 -18.24 -0.48
C LYS A 42 4.48 -18.70 0.23
N CYS A 43 3.73 -17.78 0.82
CA CYS A 43 2.50 -18.09 1.56
C CYS A 43 1.39 -17.06 1.27
N PRO A 44 0.77 -17.10 0.07
CA PRO A 44 -0.21 -16.07 -0.32
C PRO A 44 -1.52 -16.14 0.49
N SER A 45 -1.76 -17.26 1.18
CA SER A 45 -2.88 -17.44 2.10
C SER A 45 -2.64 -16.82 3.48
N ASP A 46 -1.41 -16.40 3.81
CA ASP A 46 -1.14 -15.70 5.05
C ASP A 46 -1.51 -14.22 4.92
N ILE A 47 -2.52 -13.80 5.66
CA ILE A 47 -3.00 -12.42 5.63
C ILE A 47 -1.98 -11.45 6.23
N THR A 48 -1.08 -11.90 7.12
CA THR A 48 -0.14 -10.99 7.78
C THR A 48 0.91 -10.48 6.79
N GLU A 49 1.36 -11.33 5.87
CA GLU A 49 2.32 -10.96 4.81
C GLU A 49 1.76 -9.86 3.89
N TRP A 50 0.45 -9.92 3.59
CA TRP A 50 -0.22 -8.81 2.89
C TRP A 50 -0.29 -7.54 3.73
N MET A 51 -0.46 -7.66 5.04
CA MET A 51 -0.49 -6.50 5.94
C MET A 51 0.89 -5.84 6.08
N ASP A 52 1.98 -6.58 5.97
CA ASP A 52 3.33 -6.00 5.95
C ASP A 52 3.52 -5.07 4.74
N ILE A 53 3.04 -5.46 3.55
CA ILE A 53 3.00 -4.59 2.37
C ILE A 53 2.15 -3.35 2.63
N VAL A 54 0.95 -3.50 3.20
CA VAL A 54 0.03 -2.37 3.49
C VAL A 54 0.67 -1.38 4.47
N ILE A 55 1.27 -1.88 5.54
CA ILE A 55 1.94 -1.07 6.57
C ILE A 55 3.13 -0.32 5.95
N LEU A 56 3.94 -0.98 5.14
CA LEU A 56 5.08 -0.36 4.45
C LEU A 56 4.64 0.68 3.40
N ALA A 57 3.54 0.43 2.68
CA ALA A 57 2.98 1.40 1.74
C ALA A 57 2.53 2.69 2.44
N PHE A 58 1.85 2.57 3.59
CA PHE A 58 1.49 3.73 4.41
C PHE A 58 2.71 4.43 4.99
N HIS A 59 3.72 3.68 5.42
CA HIS A 59 4.99 4.25 5.86
C HIS A 59 5.65 5.06 4.74
N GLY A 60 5.71 4.53 3.52
CA GLY A 60 6.22 5.22 2.33
C GLY A 60 5.46 6.52 2.05
N ALA A 61 4.13 6.50 2.11
CA ALA A 61 3.32 7.70 1.92
C ALA A 61 3.57 8.76 3.02
N MET A 62 3.65 8.36 4.29
CA MET A 62 4.02 9.27 5.37
C MET A 62 5.45 9.82 5.21
N ASN A 63 6.37 8.99 4.70
CA ASN A 63 7.74 9.41 4.42
C ASN A 63 7.82 10.44 3.28
N ALA A 64 6.92 10.34 2.30
CA ALA A 64 6.74 11.32 1.23
C ALA A 64 6.04 12.62 1.68
N GLY A 65 5.69 12.75 2.97
CA GLY A 65 5.12 13.97 3.55
C GLY A 65 3.59 14.01 3.61
N TYR A 66 2.90 12.94 3.20
CA TYR A 66 1.44 12.91 3.28
C TYR A 66 0.95 12.71 4.73
N SER A 67 -0.09 13.45 5.11
CA SER A 67 -0.72 13.31 6.42
C SER A 67 -1.57 12.04 6.50
N PRO A 68 -1.81 11.46 7.69
CA PRO A 68 -2.74 10.35 7.87
C PRO A 68 -4.12 10.56 7.24
N ALA A 69 -4.70 11.75 7.41
CA ALA A 69 -5.98 12.09 6.78
C ALA A 69 -5.88 12.19 5.25
N GLY A 70 -4.77 12.76 4.75
CA GLY A 70 -4.50 12.83 3.31
C GLY A 70 -4.34 11.45 2.67
N ILE A 71 -3.68 10.51 3.36
CA ILE A 71 -3.53 9.12 2.91
C ILE A 71 -4.90 8.43 2.85
N ALA A 72 -5.73 8.57 3.89
CA ALA A 72 -7.06 7.98 3.91
C ALA A 72 -7.94 8.53 2.76
N ALA A 73 -7.94 9.85 2.54
CA ALA A 73 -8.66 10.48 1.44
C ALA A 73 -8.12 10.08 0.05
N ALA A 74 -6.79 9.94 -0.09
CA ALA A 74 -6.16 9.50 -1.32
C ALA A 74 -6.51 8.03 -1.65
N LEU A 75 -6.57 7.17 -0.63
CA LEU A 75 -7.00 5.77 -0.78
C LEU A 75 -8.44 5.70 -1.31
N GLU A 76 -9.36 6.44 -0.69
CA GLU A 76 -10.77 6.52 -1.12
C GLU A 76 -10.89 7.08 -2.54
N THR A 77 -10.23 8.20 -2.83
CA THR A 77 -10.22 8.82 -4.17
C THR A 77 -9.68 7.86 -5.23
N LYS A 78 -8.61 7.12 -4.90
CA LYS A 78 -8.01 6.15 -5.81
C LYS A 78 -8.94 4.98 -6.08
N GLN A 79 -9.68 4.52 -5.05
CA GLN A 79 -10.67 3.46 -5.19
C GLN A 79 -11.84 3.90 -6.07
N LEU A 80 -12.40 5.09 -5.85
CA LEU A 80 -13.45 5.66 -6.71
C LEU A 80 -12.99 5.78 -8.17
N LYS A 81 -11.74 6.20 -8.40
CA LYS A 81 -11.15 6.22 -9.75
C LYS A 81 -11.04 4.83 -10.37
N ASN A 82 -10.75 3.80 -9.58
CA ASN A 82 -10.71 2.43 -10.07
C ASN A 82 -12.10 1.91 -10.42
N GLU A 83 -13.11 2.22 -9.61
CA GLU A 83 -14.51 1.84 -9.86
C GLU A 83 -15.10 2.52 -11.11
N ALA A 84 -14.66 3.74 -11.41
CA ALA A 84 -15.10 4.48 -12.60
C ALA A 84 -14.40 4.06 -13.91
N ARG A 85 -13.44 3.13 -13.87
CA ARG A 85 -12.73 2.64 -15.06
C ARG A 85 -13.52 1.55 -15.78
N VAL A 86 -13.23 1.39 -17.07
CA VAL A 86 -13.66 0.22 -17.83
C VAL A 86 -12.66 -0.91 -17.59
N TRP A 87 -13.17 -2.06 -17.14
CA TRP A 87 -12.41 -3.28 -16.92
C TRP A 87 -12.90 -4.38 -17.88
N PRO A 88 -12.01 -5.24 -18.39
CA PRO A 88 -12.43 -6.41 -19.16
C PRO A 88 -13.18 -7.40 -18.26
N ASP A 89 -13.98 -8.29 -18.86
CA ASP A 89 -14.55 -9.42 -18.11
C ASP A 89 -13.41 -10.28 -17.58
N TYR A 90 -13.30 -10.39 -16.25
CA TYR A 90 -12.25 -11.16 -15.59
C TYR A 90 -12.21 -12.62 -16.05
N ARG A 91 -13.33 -13.18 -16.54
CA ARG A 91 -13.42 -14.55 -17.08
C ARG A 91 -12.69 -14.73 -18.41
N THR A 92 -12.37 -13.63 -19.09
CA THR A 92 -11.64 -13.64 -20.36
C THR A 92 -10.13 -13.52 -20.19
N VAL A 93 -9.66 -13.27 -18.96
CA VAL A 93 -8.23 -13.14 -18.64
C VAL A 93 -7.72 -14.50 -18.10
N PRO A 94 -6.59 -15.03 -18.59
CA PRO A 94 -6.02 -16.28 -18.09
C PRO A 94 -5.76 -16.24 -16.58
N ALA A 95 -5.97 -17.36 -15.89
CA ALA A 95 -5.72 -17.45 -14.46
C ALA A 95 -4.24 -17.16 -14.15
N GLY A 96 -4.00 -16.27 -13.20
CA GLY A 96 -2.65 -15.84 -12.80
C GLY A 96 -2.12 -14.61 -13.55
N GLU A 97 -2.78 -14.17 -14.61
CA GLU A 97 -2.40 -12.94 -15.33
C GLU A 97 -3.04 -11.69 -14.69
N PRO A 98 -2.37 -10.52 -14.77
CA PRO A 98 -2.93 -9.27 -14.27
C PRO A 98 -4.12 -8.83 -15.12
N ILE A 99 -5.17 -8.38 -14.45
CA ILE A 99 -6.29 -7.69 -15.09
C ILE A 99 -6.00 -6.20 -15.06
N GLU A 100 -5.78 -5.59 -16.22
CA GLU A 100 -5.64 -4.13 -16.35
C GLU A 100 -6.94 -3.48 -16.83
N HIS A 101 -7.13 -2.22 -16.46
CA HIS A 101 -8.21 -1.39 -17.01
C HIS A 101 -7.90 -1.05 -18.47
N VAL A 102 -8.94 -0.87 -19.28
CA VAL A 102 -8.79 -0.45 -20.68
C VAL A 102 -8.15 0.94 -20.70
N ARG A 103 -7.01 1.05 -21.38
CA ARG A 103 -6.34 2.33 -21.59
C ARG A 103 -6.99 3.02 -22.80
N GLY A 104 -7.40 4.27 -22.61
CA GLY A 104 -7.81 5.19 -23.66
C GLY A 104 -6.78 6.27 -23.86
#